data_AF-A0A838NFP2-F1
#
_entry.id   AF-A0A838NFP2-F1
#
_cell.length_a   1.000
_cell.length_b   1.000
_cell.length_c   1.000
_cell.angle_alpha   90.00
_cell.angle_beta   90.00
_cell.angle_gamma   90.00
#
_symmetry.space_group_name_H-M   'P 1'
#
loop_
_entity.id
_entity.type
_entity.pdbx_description
1 polymer ?
#
loop_
_entity_poly.entity_id
_entity_poly.type
_entity_poly.pdbx_seq_one_letter_code
_entity_poly.pdbx_strand_id
1 'polypeptide(L)'
;MTPDLLTPDLLTTGERTHRVLGTQARPRPASAASSVTTLAWRAMLKIKHVPFQLFDVTVMPIMFTLLFTYIFGGALAGSPREYIQYLLPGVLVQTVVFITVYTGMGLNTDINKGLFDRFRSLPMWQASPILGALAGDLFRYSVASALILIMG
;
A
#
# COMPACT_ATOMS: atom_id res chain seq x y z
N MET A 1 40.06 -46.81 -32.40
CA MET A 1 40.73 -46.22 -31.22
C MET A 1 41.12 -44.80 -31.60
N THR A 2 40.15 -43.90 -31.68
CA THR A 2 40.35 -42.47 -32.02
C THR A 2 40.43 -41.71 -30.70
N PRO A 3 41.55 -41.04 -30.40
CA PRO A 3 41.72 -40.31 -29.15
C PRO A 3 40.86 -39.05 -29.10
N ASP A 4 40.48 -38.77 -27.87
CA ASP A 4 39.66 -37.71 -27.30
C ASP A 4 40.01 -36.28 -27.81
N LEU A 5 39.05 -35.62 -28.48
CA LEU A 5 39.16 -34.27 -29.04
C LEU A 5 38.14 -33.27 -28.45
N LEU A 6 37.49 -33.58 -27.31
CA LEU A 6 36.40 -32.75 -26.74
C LEU A 6 36.73 -31.99 -25.44
N THR A 7 37.98 -32.06 -24.95
CA THR A 7 38.33 -31.61 -23.59
C THR A 7 38.98 -30.22 -23.40
N PRO A 8 39.54 -29.50 -24.41
CA PRO A 8 40.22 -28.22 -24.12
C PRO A 8 39.27 -27.02 -23.88
N ASP A 9 38.06 -27.01 -24.45
CA ASP A 9 37.17 -25.83 -24.40
C ASP A 9 36.32 -25.74 -23.11
N LEU A 10 36.03 -26.90 -22.49
CA LEU A 10 35.24 -26.97 -21.25
C LEU A 10 36.00 -26.43 -20.04
N LEU A 11 37.33 -26.61 -20.00
CA LEU A 11 38.18 -26.12 -18.91
C LEU A 11 38.26 -24.58 -18.90
N THR A 12 38.34 -23.95 -20.09
CA THR A 12 38.37 -22.47 -20.19
C THR A 12 37.00 -21.83 -19.92
N THR A 13 35.92 -22.54 -20.27
CA THR A 13 34.54 -22.10 -20.01
C THR A 13 34.22 -22.11 -18.52
N GLY A 14 34.69 -23.13 -17.78
CA GLY A 14 34.56 -23.20 -16.33
C GLY A 14 35.25 -22.03 -15.61
N GLU A 15 36.50 -21.75 -15.97
CA GLU A 15 37.27 -20.63 -15.39
C GLU A 15 36.65 -19.26 -15.69
N ARG A 16 36.13 -19.07 -16.91
CA ARG A 16 35.40 -17.85 -17.31
C ARG A 16 34.13 -17.66 -16.49
N THR A 17 33.38 -18.73 -16.26
CA THR A 17 32.13 -18.69 -15.48
C THR A 17 32.41 -18.35 -14.01
N HIS A 18 33.41 -18.99 -13.41
CA HIS A 18 33.83 -18.69 -12.02
C HIS A 18 34.35 -17.26 -11.85
N ARG A 19 35.08 -16.73 -12.84
CA ARG A 19 35.56 -15.33 -12.81
C ARG A 19 34.42 -14.32 -12.95
N VAL A 20 33.42 -14.60 -13.78
CA VAL A 20 32.24 -13.72 -13.93
C VAL A 20 31.39 -13.73 -12.65
N LEU A 21 31.20 -14.89 -12.01
CA LEU A 21 30.45 -15.02 -10.77
C LEU A 21 31.19 -14.42 -9.55
N GLY A 22 32.52 -14.48 -9.53
CA GLY A 22 33.36 -13.94 -8.44
C GLY A 22 33.55 -12.42 -8.47
N THR A 23 33.25 -11.75 -9.59
CA THR A 23 33.54 -10.31 -9.78
C THR A 23 32.30 -9.42 -9.65
N GLN A 24 31.10 -9.99 -9.44
CA GLN A 24 29.93 -9.15 -9.20
C GLN A 24 30.01 -8.47 -7.83
N ALA A 25 30.31 -7.18 -7.84
CA ALA A 25 30.23 -6.33 -6.66
C ALA A 25 28.81 -6.41 -6.06
N ARG A 26 28.73 -6.70 -4.75
CA ARG A 26 27.45 -6.78 -4.04
C ARG A 26 26.67 -5.45 -4.22
N PRO A 27 25.38 -5.49 -4.59
CA PRO A 27 24.56 -4.28 -4.69
C PRO A 27 24.59 -3.53 -3.35
N ARG A 28 24.69 -2.19 -3.42
CA ARG A 28 24.59 -1.36 -2.22
C ARG A 28 23.18 -1.52 -1.62
N PRO A 29 23.05 -1.66 -0.29
CA PRO A 29 21.74 -1.71 0.34
C PRO A 29 20.97 -0.43 0.01
N ALA A 30 19.67 -0.57 -0.29
CA ALA A 30 18.82 0.58 -0.49
C ALA A 30 18.66 1.34 0.84
N SER A 31 18.66 2.68 0.79
CA SER A 31 18.39 3.46 2.00
C SER A 31 16.97 3.18 2.49
N ALA A 32 16.76 3.28 3.81
CA ALA A 32 15.44 3.14 4.42
C ALA A 32 14.43 4.10 3.77
N ALA A 33 14.81 5.35 3.56
CA ALA A 33 13.98 6.35 2.89
C ALA A 33 13.62 5.96 1.44
N SER A 34 14.58 5.47 0.65
CA SER A 34 14.32 5.02 -0.72
C SER A 34 13.36 3.83 -0.76
N SER A 35 13.51 2.89 0.19
CA SER A 35 12.65 1.72 0.29
C SER A 35 11.21 2.09 0.68
N VAL A 36 11.05 2.97 1.69
CA VAL A 36 9.75 3.48 2.13
C VAL A 36 9.06 4.26 1.02
N THR A 37 9.77 5.19 0.37
CA THR A 37 9.19 6.02 -0.70
C THR A 37 8.77 5.19 -1.91
N THR A 38 9.55 4.18 -2.30
CA THR A 38 9.18 3.25 -3.38
C THR A 38 7.91 2.47 -3.05
N LEU A 39 7.78 2.01 -1.80
CA LEU A 39 6.60 1.26 -1.37
C LEU A 39 5.38 2.16 -1.15
N ALA A 40 5.58 3.40 -0.70
CA ALA A 40 4.56 4.44 -0.65
C ALA A 40 4.04 4.77 -2.05
N TRP A 41 4.95 4.94 -3.02
CA TRP A 41 4.58 5.11 -4.43
C TRP A 41 3.77 3.92 -4.94
N ARG A 42 4.18 2.68 -4.61
CA ARG A 42 3.41 1.48 -4.95
C ARG A 42 2.02 1.49 -4.31
N ALA A 43 1.88 1.97 -3.07
CA ALA A 43 0.57 2.12 -2.42
C ALA A 43 -0.30 3.17 -3.14
N MET A 44 0.28 4.29 -3.57
CA MET A 44 -0.40 5.30 -4.40
C MET A 44 -0.85 4.76 -5.75
N LEU A 45 -0.02 3.93 -6.39
CA LEU A 45 -0.43 3.27 -7.62
C LEU A 45 -1.61 2.31 -7.40
N LYS A 46 -1.71 1.61 -6.26
CA LYS A 46 -2.91 0.79 -5.97
C LYS A 46 -4.19 1.62 -5.99
N ILE A 47 -4.15 2.84 -5.46
CA ILE A 47 -5.28 3.78 -5.50
C ILE A 47 -5.68 4.08 -6.95
N LYS A 48 -4.71 4.37 -7.82
CA LYS A 48 -4.97 4.67 -9.23
C LYS A 48 -5.54 3.47 -10.01
N HIS A 49 -5.04 2.26 -9.75
CA HIS A 49 -5.43 1.07 -10.50
C HIS A 49 -6.68 0.38 -9.95
N VAL A 50 -7.10 0.70 -8.72
CA VAL A 50 -8.31 0.18 -8.10
C VAL A 50 -9.24 1.36 -7.76
N PRO A 51 -9.90 1.96 -8.77
CA PRO A 51 -10.71 3.16 -8.58
C PRO A 51 -11.86 2.95 -7.59
N PHE A 52 -12.33 1.70 -7.45
CA PHE A 52 -13.36 1.34 -6.48
C PHE A 52 -12.96 1.65 -5.02
N GLN A 53 -11.67 1.56 -4.66
CA GLN A 53 -11.20 1.92 -3.31
C GLN A 53 -11.32 3.42 -3.02
N LEU A 54 -11.16 4.27 -4.04
CA LEU A 54 -11.42 5.71 -3.90
C LEU A 54 -12.91 6.00 -3.81
N PHE A 55 -13.71 5.33 -4.64
CA PHE A 55 -15.16 5.48 -4.65
C PHE A 55 -15.77 5.18 -3.28
N ASP A 56 -15.40 4.05 -2.67
CA ASP A 56 -15.91 3.65 -1.34
C ASP A 56 -15.53 4.63 -0.22
N VAL A 57 -14.35 5.25 -0.30
CA VAL A 57 -13.87 6.19 0.74
C VAL A 57 -14.44 7.59 0.56
N THR A 58 -15.04 7.90 -0.60
CA THR A 58 -15.55 9.24 -0.91
C THR A 58 -17.07 9.26 -1.02
N VAL A 59 -17.64 8.48 -1.94
CA VAL A 59 -19.07 8.51 -2.26
C VAL A 59 -19.90 7.91 -1.13
N MET A 60 -19.47 6.78 -0.57
CA MET A 60 -20.20 6.07 0.47
C MET A 60 -20.40 6.94 1.74
N PRO A 61 -19.36 7.58 2.30
CA PRO A 61 -19.50 8.49 3.43
C PRO A 61 -20.38 9.71 3.14
N ILE A 62 -20.25 10.31 1.95
CA ILE A 62 -21.08 11.45 1.52
C ILE A 62 -22.55 11.03 1.47
N MET A 63 -22.85 9.91 0.81
CA MET A 63 -24.20 9.37 0.69
C MET A 63 -24.81 9.11 2.06
N PHE A 64 -24.07 8.46 2.97
CA PHE A 64 -24.53 8.23 4.34
C PHE A 64 -24.77 9.53 5.10
N THR A 65 -23.85 10.49 4.99
CA THR A 65 -23.98 11.79 5.66
C THR A 65 -25.22 12.54 5.19
N LEU A 66 -25.44 12.62 3.87
CA LEU A 66 -26.62 13.26 3.30
C LEU A 66 -27.90 12.54 3.70
N LEU A 67 -27.92 11.20 3.58
CA LEU A 67 -29.08 10.39 3.93
C LEU A 67 -29.48 10.63 5.38
N PHE A 68 -28.54 10.47 6.32
CA PHE A 68 -28.85 10.60 7.73
C PHE A 68 -29.19 12.05 8.12
N THR A 69 -28.47 13.04 7.59
CA THR A 69 -28.73 14.45 7.87
C THR A 69 -30.10 14.90 7.38
N TYR A 70 -30.49 14.55 6.14
CA TYR A 70 -31.77 15.02 5.61
C TYR A 70 -32.97 14.18 6.06
N ILE A 71 -32.81 12.87 6.28
CA ILE A 71 -33.90 12.02 6.76
C ILE A 71 -34.13 12.21 8.26
N PHE A 72 -33.06 12.23 9.07
CA PHE A 72 -33.19 12.24 10.52
C PHE A 72 -32.90 13.59 11.16
N GLY A 73 -32.27 14.54 10.47
CA GLY A 73 -31.90 15.82 11.07
C GLY A 73 -33.10 16.66 11.53
N GLY A 74 -34.20 16.64 10.77
CA GLY A 74 -35.46 17.27 11.21
C GLY A 74 -36.15 16.52 12.35
N ALA A 75 -36.03 15.19 12.40
CA ALA A 75 -36.73 14.34 13.37
C ALA A 75 -36.00 14.20 14.72
N LEU A 76 -34.66 14.22 14.71
CA LEU A 76 -33.82 13.95 15.90
C LEU A 76 -33.23 15.21 16.54
N ALA A 77 -32.91 16.24 15.76
CA ALA A 77 -32.25 17.45 16.28
C ALA A 77 -33.07 18.73 16.05
N GLY A 78 -34.26 18.65 15.47
CA GLY A 78 -35.06 19.82 15.09
C GLY A 78 -34.47 20.65 13.94
N SER A 79 -33.20 20.45 13.57
CA SER A 79 -32.58 21.01 12.38
C SER A 79 -31.52 20.08 11.76
N PRO A 80 -31.45 19.97 10.43
CA PRO A 80 -30.37 19.25 9.75
C PRO A 80 -28.97 19.79 10.06
N ARG A 81 -28.86 21.10 10.33
CA ARG A 81 -27.57 21.77 10.57
C ARG A 81 -26.97 21.41 11.94
N GLU A 82 -27.79 21.18 12.96
CA GLU A 82 -27.28 20.72 14.26
C GLU A 82 -26.97 19.22 14.23
N TYR A 83 -27.77 18.43 13.51
CA TYR A 83 -27.56 16.99 13.41
C TYR A 83 -26.28 16.62 12.66
N ILE A 84 -25.92 17.36 11.60
CA ILE A 84 -24.68 17.06 10.86
C ILE A 84 -23.46 17.17 11.77
N GLN A 85 -23.40 18.16 12.65
CA GLN A 85 -22.28 18.35 13.59
C GLN A 85 -22.14 17.19 14.59
N TYR A 86 -23.24 16.53 14.93
CA TYR A 86 -23.24 15.30 15.72
C TYR A 86 -22.84 14.06 14.90
N LEU A 87 -23.25 13.99 13.63
CA LEU A 87 -23.05 12.84 12.74
C LEU A 87 -21.63 12.73 12.19
N LEU A 88 -21.01 13.86 11.81
CA LEU A 88 -19.69 13.92 11.16
C LEU A 88 -18.58 13.14 11.88
N PRO A 89 -18.36 13.26 13.20
CA PRO A 89 -17.32 12.49 13.88
C PRO A 89 -17.54 10.98 13.78
N GLY A 90 -18.79 10.52 13.79
CA GLY A 90 -19.13 9.11 13.60
C GLY A 90 -18.76 8.60 12.21
N VAL A 91 -19.12 9.37 11.18
CA VAL A 91 -18.79 9.03 9.78
C VAL A 91 -17.28 9.04 9.54
N LEU A 92 -16.54 9.98 10.16
CA LEU A 92 -15.07 10.00 10.13
C LEU A 92 -14.47 8.71 10.69
N VAL A 93 -14.87 8.33 11.90
CA VAL A 93 -14.37 7.11 12.56
C VAL A 93 -14.70 5.87 11.72
N GLN A 94 -15.94 5.75 11.24
CA GLN A 94 -16.35 4.66 10.37
C GLN A 94 -15.47 4.58 9.10
N THR A 95 -15.19 5.71 8.47
CA THR A 95 -14.35 5.77 7.27
C THR A 95 -12.92 5.31 7.56
N VAL A 96 -12.35 5.76 8.69
CA VAL A 96 -11.00 5.36 9.12
C VAL A 96 -10.91 3.85 9.36
N VAL A 97 -11.92 3.28 10.02
CA VAL A 97 -12.02 1.82 10.25
C VAL A 97 -12.03 1.06 8.93
N PHE A 98 -12.85 1.46 7.96
CA PHE A 98 -12.92 0.77 6.66
C PHE A 98 -11.62 0.84 5.86
N ILE A 99 -10.97 2.00 5.81
CA ILE A 99 -9.64 2.14 5.16
C ILE A 99 -8.63 1.18 5.81
N THR A 100 -8.61 1.13 7.15
CA THR A 100 -7.71 0.23 7.90
C THR A 100 -7.96 -1.24 7.55
N VAL A 101 -9.24 -1.65 7.44
CA VAL A 101 -9.62 -3.02 7.05
C VAL A 101 -9.07 -3.36 5.67
N TYR A 102 -9.21 -2.47 4.68
CA TYR A 102 -8.67 -2.70 3.34
C TYR A 102 -7.15 -2.86 3.33
N THR A 103 -6.43 -2.05 4.11
CA THR A 103 -4.98 -2.17 4.22
C THR A 103 -4.58 -3.44 4.96
N GLY A 104 -5.29 -3.82 6.02
CA GLY A 104 -5.10 -5.09 6.73
C GLY A 104 -5.25 -6.30 5.81
N MET A 105 -6.30 -6.34 4.99
CA MET A 105 -6.50 -7.40 3.98
C MET A 105 -5.37 -7.41 2.94
N GLY A 106 -4.93 -6.24 2.49
CA GLY A 106 -3.82 -6.11 1.54
C GLY A 106 -2.50 -6.63 2.12
N LEU A 107 -2.18 -6.25 3.35
CA LEU A 107 -0.99 -6.73 4.07
C LEU A 107 -1.06 -8.23 4.33
N ASN A 108 -2.22 -8.74 4.75
CA ASN A 108 -2.43 -10.18 4.94
C ASN A 108 -2.21 -10.95 3.63
N THR A 109 -2.72 -10.43 2.51
CA THR A 109 -2.49 -11.00 1.17
C THR A 109 -1.01 -11.00 0.81
N ASP A 110 -0.30 -9.90 1.08
CA ASP A 110 1.14 -9.77 0.80
C ASP A 110 1.96 -10.76 1.65
N ILE A 111 1.57 -10.98 2.92
CA ILE A 111 2.18 -11.99 3.82
C ILE A 111 1.92 -13.40 3.28
N ASN A 112 0.67 -13.74 2.96
CA ASN A 112 0.29 -15.07 2.45
C ASN A 112 0.97 -15.42 1.12
N LYS A 113 1.34 -14.42 0.31
CA LYS A 113 2.09 -14.61 -0.94
C LYS A 113 3.61 -14.74 -0.73
N GLY A 114 4.09 -14.75 0.51
CA GLY A 114 5.52 -14.85 0.84
C GLY A 114 6.32 -13.61 0.45
N LEU A 115 5.69 -12.44 0.27
CA LEU A 115 6.37 -11.21 -0.13
C LEU A 115 7.39 -10.77 0.93
N PHE A 116 7.02 -10.90 2.21
CA PHE A 116 7.89 -10.54 3.34
C PHE A 116 9.14 -11.42 3.44
N ASP A 117 9.04 -12.70 3.06
CA ASP A 117 10.21 -13.59 3.03
C ASP A 117 11.21 -13.16 1.96
N ARG A 118 10.70 -12.68 0.81
CA ARG A 118 11.55 -12.10 -0.26
C ARG A 118 12.19 -10.79 0.17
N PHE A 119 11.49 -9.94 0.93
CA PHE A 119 12.11 -8.73 1.49
C PHE A 119 13.21 -9.05 2.50
N ARG A 120 13.10 -10.19 3.19
CA ARG A 120 14.10 -10.63 4.18
C ARG A 120 15.42 -11.07 3.53
N SER A 121 15.40 -11.54 2.29
CA SER A 121 16.61 -11.90 1.53
C SER A 121 17.22 -10.71 0.76
N LEU A 122 16.47 -9.61 0.60
CA LEU A 122 16.94 -8.38 -0.02
C LEU A 122 17.60 -7.44 1.00
N PRO A 123 18.64 -6.68 0.61
CA PRO A 123 19.29 -5.71 1.49
C PRO A 123 18.46 -4.42 1.61
N MET A 124 17.28 -4.53 2.25
CA MET A 124 16.34 -3.43 2.49
C MET A 124 15.84 -3.40 3.94
N TRP A 125 15.33 -2.25 4.37
CA TRP A 125 14.79 -2.11 5.73
C TRP A 125 13.41 -2.78 5.86
N GLN A 126 13.28 -3.71 6.80
CA GLN A 126 12.11 -4.58 6.95
C GLN A 126 10.81 -3.84 7.31
N ALA A 127 10.89 -2.65 7.91
CA ALA A 127 9.71 -1.84 8.23
C ALA A 127 9.13 -1.10 7.01
N SER A 128 9.87 -1.02 5.91
CA SER A 128 9.49 -0.23 4.73
C SER A 128 8.13 -0.60 4.12
N PRO A 129 7.72 -1.89 4.02
CA PRO A 129 6.40 -2.25 3.48
C PRO A 129 5.24 -1.73 4.31
N ILE A 130 5.38 -1.75 5.64
CA ILE A 130 4.35 -1.26 6.57
C ILE A 130 4.28 0.27 6.47
N LEU A 131 5.43 0.95 6.55
CA LEU A 131 5.49 2.41 6.46
C LEU A 131 5.01 2.94 5.10
N GLY A 132 5.33 2.24 4.01
CA GLY A 132 4.83 2.57 2.68
C GLY A 132 3.30 2.42 2.56
N ALA A 133 2.72 1.38 3.17
CA ALA A 133 1.28 1.22 3.23
C ALA A 133 0.61 2.32 4.07
N LEU A 134 1.17 2.63 5.25
CA LEU A 134 0.68 3.71 6.13
C LEU A 134 0.74 5.08 5.46
N ALA A 135 1.79 5.36 4.69
CA ALA A 135 1.88 6.59 3.90
C ALA A 135 0.72 6.70 2.89
N GLY A 136 0.29 5.57 2.32
CA GLY A 136 -0.87 5.56 1.43
C GLY A 136 -2.20 5.72 2.14
N ASP A 137 -2.33 5.18 3.35
CA ASP A 137 -3.51 5.39 4.19
C ASP A 137 -3.62 6.83 4.65
N LEU A 138 -2.50 7.48 5.02
CA LEU A 138 -2.49 8.90 5.37
C LEU A 138 -3.09 9.77 4.27
N PHE A 139 -2.76 9.51 3.00
CA PHE A 139 -3.38 10.20 1.88
C PHE A 139 -4.90 10.00 1.85
N ARG A 140 -5.38 8.75 2.02
CA ARG A 140 -6.82 8.45 2.04
C ARG A 140 -7.53 9.10 3.21
N TYR A 141 -6.91 9.08 4.39
CA TYR A 141 -7.43 9.76 5.58
C TYR A 141 -7.49 11.27 5.39
N SER A 142 -6.49 11.89 4.76
CA SER A 142 -6.50 13.31 4.45
C SER A 142 -7.64 13.67 3.49
N VAL A 143 -7.84 12.87 2.43
CA VAL A 143 -8.94 13.09 1.48
C VAL A 143 -10.30 12.93 2.17
N ALA A 144 -10.50 11.84 2.93
CA ALA A 144 -11.74 11.62 3.67
C ALA A 144 -12.03 12.73 4.68
N SER A 145 -11.02 13.12 5.46
CA SER A 145 -11.13 14.22 6.43
C SER A 145 -11.47 15.54 5.76
N ALA A 146 -10.80 15.89 4.66
CA ALA A 146 -11.09 17.12 3.93
C ALA A 146 -12.52 17.14 3.38
N LEU A 147 -12.99 16.03 2.78
CA LEU A 147 -14.36 15.94 2.26
C LEU A 147 -15.40 16.11 3.37
N ILE A 148 -15.20 15.44 4.50
CA ILE A 148 -16.15 15.48 5.60
C ILE A 148 -16.18 16.87 6.25
N LEU A 149 -15.02 17.52 6.41
CA LEU A 149 -14.94 18.91 6.88
C LEU A 149 -15.61 19.91 5.93
N ILE A 150 -15.61 19.66 4.63
CA ILE A 150 -16.33 20.49 3.64
C ILE A 150 -17.85 20.31 3.74
N MET A 151 -18.32 19.11 4.13
CA MET A 151 -19.76 18.84 4.24
C MET A 151 -20.39 19.41 5.50
N GLY A 152 -19.64 19.50 6.60
CA GLY A 152 -20.12 19.99 7.90
C GLY A 152 -20.32 21.48 7.98
#